data_AF-A0A316KNN0-F1
#
_entry.id   AF-A0A316KNN0-F1
#
_cell.length_a   1.000
_cell.length_b   1.000
_cell.length_c   1.000
_cell.angle_alpha   90.00
_cell.angle_beta   90.00
_cell.angle_gamma   90.00
#
_symmetry.space_group_name_H-M   'P 1'
#
loop_
_entity.id
_entity.type
_entity.pdbx_description
1 polymer ?
#
loop_
_entity_poly.entity_id
_entity_poly.type
_entity_poly.pdbx_seq_one_letter_code
_entity_poly.pdbx_strand_id
1 'polypeptide(L)'
;MIVKMLLMLFWLPVQAAAQGFAGLGTDAGGFAVPKPEPEFAFPQDHGAHPDYRIEWWYLTANLTGPDGTAYGVQWTLFRSALAPETREGWSDPQVWFAHAAATTPDRHYVAERIARGGIGQAGVTVAPFEAWIDDWRMAGPSFDDLSVRAHGADFAYELDLQADGPLIFHGDAGFSVKSVQGQASYYYSQPFYEVSGTLMLPSGQVEVTGSAWLDREWSSQPLAETQSGWDWF
;
A
#
# COMPACT_ATOMS: atom_id res chain seq x y z
N MET A 1 -14.13 -11.12 -64.29
CA MET A 1 -14.27 -9.76 -63.72
C MET A 1 -14.70 -9.85 -62.25
N ILE A 2 -13.98 -10.59 -61.40
CA ILE A 2 -14.27 -10.76 -59.96
C ILE A 2 -12.94 -11.09 -59.23
N VAL A 3 -11.94 -10.21 -59.29
CA VAL A 3 -10.71 -10.34 -58.46
C VAL A 3 -10.14 -8.94 -58.20
N LYS A 4 -10.95 -8.01 -57.66
CA LYS A 4 -10.44 -6.70 -57.22
C LYS A 4 -11.12 -6.13 -55.97
N MET A 5 -11.88 -6.95 -55.23
CA MET A 5 -12.66 -6.48 -54.09
C MET A 5 -12.48 -7.36 -52.86
N LEU A 6 -11.22 -7.68 -52.52
CA LEU A 6 -10.91 -8.44 -51.30
C LEU A 6 -9.62 -8.01 -50.59
N LEU A 7 -9.09 -6.82 -50.92
CA LEU A 7 -7.83 -6.32 -50.35
C LEU A 7 -7.96 -4.94 -49.67
N MET A 8 -9.18 -4.50 -49.35
CA MET A 8 -9.46 -3.19 -48.72
C MET A 8 -10.15 -3.29 -47.35
N LEU A 9 -9.96 -4.39 -46.62
CA LEU A 9 -10.52 -4.55 -45.26
C LEU A 9 -9.48 -4.77 -44.16
N PHE A 10 -8.18 -4.77 -44.47
CA PHE A 10 -7.11 -5.00 -43.50
C PHE A 10 -6.39 -3.75 -42.99
N TRP A 11 -6.88 -2.56 -43.33
CA TRP A 11 -6.23 -1.27 -43.01
C TRP A 11 -7.14 -0.32 -42.22
N LEU A 12 -8.01 -0.86 -41.37
CA LEU A 12 -8.56 -0.05 -40.28
C LEU A 12 -7.51 -0.03 -39.17
N PRO A 13 -6.96 1.14 -38.81
CA PRO A 13 -6.13 1.23 -37.62
C PRO A 13 -7.01 0.82 -36.45
N VAL A 14 -6.71 -0.33 -35.84
CA VAL A 14 -7.19 -0.61 -34.50
C VAL A 14 -6.57 0.50 -33.65
N GLN A 15 -7.39 1.47 -33.25
CA GLN A 15 -6.98 2.40 -32.21
C GLN A 15 -6.69 1.55 -30.98
N ALA A 16 -5.40 1.31 -30.73
CA ALA A 16 -4.97 0.86 -29.43
C ALA A 16 -5.37 1.99 -28.47
N ALA A 17 -6.46 1.80 -27.74
CA ALA A 17 -6.71 2.61 -26.57
C ALA A 17 -5.49 2.41 -25.67
N ALA A 18 -4.82 3.50 -25.32
CA ALA A 18 -3.76 3.44 -24.32
C ALA A 18 -4.39 2.83 -23.07
N GLN A 19 -4.02 1.59 -22.76
CA GLN A 19 -4.38 0.99 -21.48
C GLN A 19 -3.49 1.69 -20.45
N GLY A 20 -4.00 2.77 -19.84
CA GLY A 20 -3.42 3.32 -18.63
C GLY A 20 -3.25 2.22 -17.58
N PHE A 21 -2.30 2.36 -16.67
CA PHE A 21 -1.87 1.39 -15.65
C PHE A 21 -3.03 0.51 -15.10
N ALA A 22 -3.33 -0.65 -15.69
CA ALA A 22 -4.42 -1.54 -15.24
C ALA A 22 -5.79 -0.84 -15.02
N GLY A 23 -6.15 0.12 -15.87
CA GLY A 23 -7.40 0.89 -15.74
C GLY A 23 -7.36 1.94 -14.63
N LEU A 24 -6.22 2.16 -13.98
CA LEU A 24 -5.93 3.30 -13.11
C LEU A 24 -5.83 4.63 -13.93
N GLY A 25 -6.72 4.84 -14.89
CA GLY A 25 -6.94 6.12 -15.57
C GLY A 25 -8.40 6.31 -15.97
N THR A 26 -9.27 5.33 -15.67
CA THR A 26 -10.69 5.35 -16.05
C THR A 26 -11.55 5.97 -14.96
N ASP A 27 -12.70 6.51 -15.37
CA ASP A 27 -13.75 7.04 -14.49
C ASP A 27 -14.09 6.07 -13.34
N ALA A 28 -14.48 6.59 -12.17
CA ALA A 28 -14.52 5.82 -10.92
C ALA A 28 -15.54 4.65 -10.92
N GLY A 29 -16.33 4.43 -11.97
CA GLY A 29 -16.94 3.13 -12.25
C GLY A 29 -17.71 2.46 -11.10
N GLY A 30 -18.46 3.23 -10.31
CA GLY A 30 -19.21 2.73 -9.14
C GLY A 30 -18.44 2.76 -7.82
N PHE A 31 -17.13 3.02 -7.83
CA PHE A 31 -16.34 3.27 -6.64
C PHE A 31 -16.68 4.62 -5.99
N ALA A 32 -16.54 4.69 -4.67
CA ALA A 32 -16.60 5.93 -3.91
C ALA A 32 -15.44 6.86 -4.29
N VAL A 33 -15.67 8.17 -4.24
CA VAL A 33 -14.64 9.18 -4.51
C VAL A 33 -14.49 10.05 -3.26
N PRO A 34 -13.26 10.36 -2.81
CA PRO A 34 -13.04 11.24 -1.68
C PRO A 34 -13.75 12.58 -1.85
N LYS A 35 -14.34 13.09 -0.77
CA LYS A 35 -15.06 14.38 -0.73
C LYS A 35 -14.46 15.27 0.35
N PRO A 36 -14.53 16.60 0.21
CA PRO A 36 -14.14 17.52 1.28
C PRO A 36 -14.91 17.26 2.58
N GLU A 37 -14.35 17.72 3.70
CA GLU A 37 -14.92 17.58 5.06
C GLU A 37 -15.13 16.10 5.45
N PRO A 38 -14.07 15.26 5.41
CA PRO A 38 -14.19 13.86 5.77
C PRO A 38 -14.51 13.69 7.27
N GLU A 39 -15.35 12.70 7.58
CA GLU A 39 -15.58 12.23 8.94
C GLU A 39 -14.83 10.90 9.14
N PHE A 40 -13.75 10.92 9.90
CA PHE A 40 -13.02 9.71 10.24
C PHE A 40 -13.56 9.08 11.54
N ALA A 41 -13.69 7.76 11.56
CA ALA A 41 -14.11 6.95 12.69
C ALA A 41 -13.03 5.91 13.04
N PHE A 42 -12.37 6.10 14.19
CA PHE A 42 -11.36 5.17 14.68
C PHE A 42 -11.93 4.24 15.77
N PRO A 43 -11.58 2.93 15.74
CA PRO A 43 -10.52 2.33 14.93
C PRO A 43 -10.94 1.88 13.51
N GLN A 44 -12.21 2.05 13.10
CA GLN A 44 -12.72 1.51 11.84
C GLN A 44 -11.90 1.91 10.60
N ASP A 45 -11.44 3.15 10.53
CA ASP A 45 -10.65 3.67 9.40
C ASP A 45 -9.17 3.24 9.40
N HIS A 46 -8.74 2.43 10.38
CA HIS A 46 -7.51 1.64 10.25
C HIS A 46 -7.70 0.44 9.32
N GLY A 47 -8.95 -0.02 9.18
CA GLY A 47 -9.35 -1.11 8.31
C GLY A 47 -9.30 -0.77 6.83
N ALA A 48 -9.70 -1.75 6.02
CA ALA A 48 -9.82 -1.60 4.57
C ALA A 48 -11.13 -0.89 4.19
N HIS A 49 -11.13 -0.19 3.05
CA HIS A 49 -12.29 0.54 2.52
C HIS A 49 -12.71 0.01 1.13
N PRO A 50 -13.42 -1.15 1.05
CA PRO A 50 -13.69 -1.86 -0.20
C PRO A 50 -14.45 -1.08 -1.27
N ASP A 51 -15.17 -0.03 -0.88
CA ASP A 51 -15.87 0.90 -1.75
C ASP A 51 -14.93 1.84 -2.52
N TYR A 52 -13.66 1.94 -2.09
CA TYR A 52 -12.59 2.63 -2.81
C TYR A 52 -11.70 1.67 -3.59
N ARG A 53 -11.12 2.18 -4.68
CA ARG A 53 -10.37 1.38 -5.64
C ARG A 53 -8.96 1.04 -5.19
N ILE A 54 -8.26 1.98 -4.56
CA ILE A 54 -6.84 1.86 -4.19
C ILE A 54 -6.63 2.27 -2.74
N GLU A 55 -5.74 1.55 -2.05
CA GLU A 55 -5.52 1.75 -0.63
C GLU A 55 -4.17 1.19 -0.16
N TRP A 56 -3.47 1.90 0.75
CA TRP A 56 -2.10 1.56 1.16
C TRP A 56 -1.91 1.66 2.68
N TRP A 57 -1.27 0.65 3.28
CA TRP A 57 -0.62 0.72 4.58
C TRP A 57 0.88 0.76 4.32
N TYR A 58 1.51 1.89 4.59
CA TYR A 58 2.90 2.13 4.20
C TYR A 58 3.75 2.53 5.42
N LEU A 59 4.52 1.58 5.92
CA LEU A 59 5.45 1.79 7.03
C LEU A 59 6.86 2.00 6.51
N THR A 60 7.52 3.04 6.98
CA THR A 60 8.96 3.26 6.83
C THR A 60 9.61 3.40 8.20
N ALA A 61 10.80 2.83 8.37
CA ALA A 61 11.54 2.88 9.63
C ALA A 61 13.00 3.22 9.40
N ASN A 62 13.52 4.17 10.17
CA ASN A 62 14.94 4.49 10.27
C ASN A 62 15.47 3.87 11.55
N LEU A 63 16.46 2.98 11.41
CA LEU A 63 16.93 2.10 12.46
C LEU A 63 18.44 2.26 12.65
N THR A 64 18.92 1.96 13.85
CA THR A 64 20.33 2.01 14.23
C THR A 64 20.70 0.72 14.97
N GLY A 65 21.79 0.09 14.55
CA GLY A 65 22.37 -1.06 15.24
C GLY A 65 23.24 -0.66 16.45
N PRO A 66 23.73 -1.63 17.24
CA PRO A 66 24.43 -1.35 18.50
C PRO A 66 25.79 -0.67 18.30
N ASP A 67 26.36 -0.81 17.10
CA ASP A 67 27.61 -0.18 16.66
C ASP A 67 27.40 1.21 16.02
N GLY A 68 26.15 1.69 15.97
CA GLY A 68 25.79 2.94 15.31
C GLY A 68 25.54 2.84 13.80
N THR A 69 25.57 1.63 13.22
CA THR A 69 25.26 1.43 11.81
C THR A 69 23.80 1.75 11.51
N ALA A 70 23.55 2.56 10.48
CA ALA A 70 22.21 2.91 10.04
C ALA A 70 21.59 1.82 9.15
N TYR A 71 20.33 1.53 9.38
CA TYR A 71 19.49 0.62 8.60
C TYR A 71 18.17 1.28 8.26
N GLY A 72 17.55 0.86 7.15
CA GLY A 72 16.20 1.26 6.78
C GLY A 72 15.30 0.04 6.60
N VAL A 73 14.04 0.13 7.02
CA VAL A 73 13.04 -0.91 6.74
C VAL A 73 11.81 -0.25 6.12
N GLN A 74 11.20 -0.96 5.18
CA GLN A 74 9.91 -0.61 4.60
C GLN A 74 8.99 -1.84 4.63
N TRP A 75 7.74 -1.63 5.04
CA TRP A 75 6.67 -2.61 4.83
C TRP A 75 5.48 -1.93 4.15
N THR A 76 4.96 -2.53 3.09
CA THR A 76 3.83 -1.98 2.34
C THR A 76 2.81 -3.07 2.09
N LEU A 77 1.55 -2.79 2.41
CA LEU A 77 0.40 -3.54 1.92
C LEU A 77 -0.42 -2.60 1.05
N PHE A 78 -0.68 -3.03 -0.18
CA PHE A 78 -1.44 -2.29 -1.17
C PHE A 78 -2.63 -3.12 -1.63
N ARG A 79 -3.82 -2.53 -1.59
CA ARG A 79 -5.04 -3.11 -2.13
C ARG A 79 -5.44 -2.38 -3.40
N SER A 80 -5.80 -3.15 -4.42
CA SER A 80 -6.49 -2.67 -5.60
C SER A 80 -7.76 -3.48 -5.85
N ALA A 81 -8.86 -2.80 -6.12
CA ALA A 81 -10.16 -3.42 -6.33
C ALA A 81 -10.58 -3.39 -7.81
N LEU A 82 -11.19 -4.49 -8.26
CA LEU A 82 -11.84 -4.58 -9.57
C LEU A 82 -13.33 -4.19 -9.52
N ALA A 83 -13.93 -4.21 -8.33
CA ALA A 83 -15.30 -3.75 -8.06
C ALA A 83 -15.41 -3.26 -6.59
N PRO A 84 -16.34 -2.33 -6.28
CA PRO A 84 -16.50 -1.71 -4.97
C PRO A 84 -17.26 -2.60 -3.96
N GLU A 85 -16.84 -3.84 -3.82
CA GLU A 85 -17.50 -4.84 -2.97
C GLU A 85 -16.51 -5.90 -2.49
N THR A 86 -16.86 -6.61 -1.41
CA THR A 86 -16.17 -7.83 -0.98
C THR A 86 -17.05 -9.04 -1.24
N ARG A 87 -16.43 -10.19 -1.51
CA ARG A 87 -17.12 -11.48 -1.63
C ARG A 87 -16.32 -12.56 -0.91
N GLU A 88 -16.97 -13.64 -0.54
CA GLU A 88 -16.25 -14.80 -0.04
C GLU A 88 -15.65 -15.61 -1.19
N GLY A 89 -14.50 -16.23 -0.93
CA GLY A 89 -13.79 -17.11 -1.85
C GLY A 89 -13.17 -16.42 -3.06
N TRP A 90 -12.86 -17.22 -4.08
CA TRP A 90 -12.14 -16.80 -5.28
C TRP A 90 -12.84 -15.75 -6.16
N SER A 91 -14.10 -15.44 -5.86
CA SER A 91 -14.90 -14.44 -6.58
C SER A 91 -14.71 -13.02 -6.05
N ASP A 92 -13.97 -12.87 -4.95
CA ASP A 92 -13.63 -11.58 -4.38
C ASP A 92 -12.83 -10.72 -5.40
N PRO A 93 -13.28 -9.47 -5.65
CA PRO A 93 -12.66 -8.59 -6.63
C PRO A 93 -11.49 -7.79 -6.06
N GLN A 94 -11.10 -8.00 -4.79
CA GLN A 94 -9.96 -7.36 -4.14
C GLN A 94 -8.67 -8.11 -4.46
N VAL A 95 -7.64 -7.37 -4.83
CA VAL A 95 -6.28 -7.86 -5.09
C VAL A 95 -5.32 -7.16 -4.14
N TRP A 96 -4.44 -7.94 -3.53
CA TRP A 96 -3.49 -7.46 -2.54
C TRP A 96 -2.07 -7.67 -3.05
N PHE A 97 -1.25 -6.66 -2.83
CA PHE A 97 0.18 -6.65 -3.12
C PHE A 97 0.91 -6.24 -1.86
N ALA A 98 2.08 -6.82 -1.60
CA ALA A 98 2.95 -6.30 -0.58
C ALA A 98 4.39 -6.22 -1.03
N HIS A 99 5.10 -5.25 -0.47
CA HIS A 99 6.53 -5.08 -0.62
C HIS A 99 7.16 -4.96 0.76
N ALA A 100 8.25 -5.69 0.98
CA ALA A 100 9.09 -5.56 2.15
C ALA A 100 10.51 -5.26 1.70
N ALA A 101 11.19 -4.38 2.41
CA ALA A 101 12.59 -4.07 2.15
C ALA A 101 13.37 -3.86 3.44
N ALA A 102 14.66 -4.21 3.36
CA ALA A 102 15.66 -3.87 4.36
C ALA A 102 16.85 -3.22 3.64
N THR A 103 17.37 -2.13 4.17
CA THR A 103 18.47 -1.36 3.60
C THR A 103 19.61 -1.30 4.60
N THR A 104 20.79 -1.69 4.16
CA THR A 104 22.07 -1.54 4.85
C THR A 104 22.88 -0.45 4.16
N PRO A 105 24.05 -0.04 4.69
CA PRO A 105 24.91 0.93 4.00
C PRO A 105 25.38 0.48 2.61
N ASP A 106 25.42 -0.82 2.37
CA ASP A 106 25.99 -1.44 1.17
C ASP A 106 24.96 -2.15 0.28
N ARG A 107 23.73 -2.40 0.76
CA ARG A 107 22.74 -3.18 0.01
C ARG A 107 21.30 -2.80 0.33
N HIS A 108 20.45 -2.89 -0.69
CA HIS A 108 19.00 -2.83 -0.56
C HIS A 108 18.41 -4.21 -0.89
N TYR A 109 17.75 -4.83 0.09
CA TYR A 109 17.06 -6.11 -0.05
C TYR A 109 15.57 -5.86 -0.25
N VAL A 110 14.94 -6.64 -1.13
CA VAL A 110 13.51 -6.51 -1.44
C VAL A 110 12.85 -7.87 -1.59
N ALA A 111 11.57 -7.92 -1.28
CA ALA A 111 10.69 -9.03 -1.62
C ALA A 111 9.29 -8.49 -1.92
N GLU A 112 8.53 -9.25 -2.71
CA GLU A 112 7.15 -8.94 -3.07
C GLU A 112 6.22 -10.14 -2.84
N ARG A 113 4.93 -9.85 -2.63
CA ARG A 113 3.85 -10.83 -2.55
C ARG A 113 2.63 -10.33 -3.30
N ILE A 114 1.86 -11.24 -3.86
CA ILE A 114 0.56 -10.97 -4.49
C ILE A 114 -0.44 -12.03 -4.05
N ALA A 115 -1.63 -11.60 -3.66
CA ALA A 115 -2.69 -12.49 -3.19
C ALA A 115 -4.08 -12.00 -3.65
N ARG A 116 -5.01 -12.95 -3.71
CA ARG A 116 -6.45 -12.66 -3.92
C ARG A 116 -7.12 -12.44 -2.57
N GLY A 117 -8.08 -11.52 -2.53
CA GLY A 117 -9.02 -11.41 -1.41
C GLY A 117 -9.96 -12.63 -1.29
N GLY A 118 -10.76 -12.64 -0.23
CA GLY A 118 -11.87 -13.60 -0.04
C GLY A 118 -11.48 -15.03 0.38
N ILE A 119 -10.21 -15.43 0.24
CA ILE A 119 -9.71 -16.78 0.58
C ILE A 119 -8.90 -16.83 1.87
N GLY A 120 -8.78 -15.71 2.59
CA GLY A 120 -8.03 -15.59 3.85
C GLY A 120 -6.51 -15.39 3.69
N GLN A 121 -5.99 -15.37 2.47
CA GLN A 121 -4.55 -15.23 2.22
C GLN A 121 -4.01 -13.81 2.50
N ALA A 122 -4.85 -12.79 2.34
CA ALA A 122 -4.52 -11.41 2.67
C ALA A 122 -5.77 -10.67 3.17
N GLY A 123 -5.56 -9.64 3.98
CA GLY A 123 -6.66 -8.85 4.52
C GLY A 123 -6.23 -7.88 5.61
N VAL A 124 -7.23 -7.22 6.20
CA VAL A 124 -7.08 -6.35 7.36
C VAL A 124 -8.21 -6.58 8.35
N THR A 125 -7.87 -6.75 9.63
CA THR A 125 -8.76 -6.81 10.78
C THR A 125 -8.50 -5.57 11.63
N VAL A 126 -9.57 -4.93 12.11
CA VAL A 126 -9.46 -3.65 12.83
C VAL A 126 -9.14 -3.83 14.32
N ALA A 127 -9.67 -4.88 14.96
CA ALA A 127 -9.53 -5.10 16.39
C ALA A 127 -9.54 -6.60 16.76
N PRO A 128 -8.44 -7.15 17.31
CA PRO A 128 -7.10 -6.53 17.34
C PRO A 128 -6.64 -6.17 15.93
N PHE A 129 -5.79 -5.15 15.80
CA PHE A 129 -5.36 -4.71 14.48
C PHE A 129 -4.46 -5.77 13.86
N GLU A 130 -4.71 -6.11 12.60
CA GLU A 130 -3.87 -7.00 11.82
C GLU A 130 -4.01 -6.68 10.33
N ALA A 131 -2.91 -6.39 9.66
CA ALA A 131 -2.82 -6.30 8.21
C ALA A 131 -1.82 -7.37 7.73
N TRP A 132 -2.24 -8.25 6.81
CA TRP A 132 -1.43 -9.43 6.46
C TRP A 132 -1.51 -9.80 4.98
N ILE A 133 -0.48 -10.54 4.57
CA ILE A 133 -0.45 -11.33 3.32
C ILE A 133 0.48 -12.53 3.53
N ASP A 134 -0.04 -13.72 3.31
CA ASP A 134 0.62 -14.98 3.66
C ASP A 134 1.08 -14.96 5.13
N ASP A 135 2.38 -15.04 5.39
CA ASP A 135 2.99 -15.01 6.70
C ASP A 135 3.61 -13.65 7.06
N TRP A 136 3.52 -12.66 6.18
CA TRP A 136 3.91 -11.27 6.47
C TRP A 136 2.76 -10.55 7.16
N ARG A 137 3.08 -9.79 8.20
CA ARG A 137 2.05 -9.10 8.99
C ARG A 137 2.56 -7.82 9.66
N MET A 138 1.63 -6.90 9.86
CA MET A 138 1.68 -5.78 10.80
C MET A 138 0.47 -5.94 11.73
N ALA A 139 0.70 -6.27 13.00
CA ALA A 139 -0.39 -6.68 13.88
C ALA A 139 -0.12 -6.33 15.34
N GLY A 140 -1.16 -6.05 16.11
CA GLY A 140 -1.05 -5.82 17.55
C GLY A 140 -2.37 -5.43 18.22
N PRO A 141 -2.35 -5.15 19.53
CA PRO A 141 -3.56 -4.83 20.29
C PRO A 141 -4.32 -3.60 19.77
N SER A 142 -3.60 -2.62 19.22
CA SER A 142 -4.15 -1.39 18.62
C SER A 142 -3.26 -0.94 17.46
N PHE A 143 -3.62 0.16 16.80
CA PHE A 143 -2.77 0.77 15.78
C PHE A 143 -1.51 1.42 16.39
N ASP A 144 -1.51 1.69 17.70
CA ASP A 144 -0.40 2.33 18.41
C ASP A 144 0.62 1.32 18.98
N ASP A 145 0.26 0.03 19.06
CA ASP A 145 1.08 -1.05 19.59
C ASP A 145 1.08 -2.18 18.55
N LEU A 146 2.15 -2.28 17.78
CA LEU A 146 2.26 -3.14 16.61
C LEU A 146 3.54 -3.96 16.62
N SER A 147 3.46 -5.16 16.07
CA SER A 147 4.60 -5.99 15.68
C SER A 147 4.56 -6.22 14.17
N VAL A 148 5.69 -6.01 13.49
CA VAL A 148 5.82 -6.11 12.05
C VAL A 148 6.86 -7.16 11.68
N ARG A 149 6.44 -8.15 10.89
CA ARG A 149 7.31 -9.21 10.38
C ARG A 149 7.17 -9.34 8.87
N ALA A 150 8.31 -9.40 8.19
CA ALA A 150 8.41 -9.82 6.80
C ALA A 150 9.77 -10.46 6.52
N HIS A 151 9.84 -11.21 5.42
CA HIS A 151 11.06 -11.91 5.01
C HIS A 151 11.17 -12.06 3.49
N GLY A 152 12.39 -11.98 2.97
CA GLY A 152 12.76 -12.35 1.61
C GLY A 152 13.75 -13.51 1.59
N ALA A 153 14.45 -13.68 0.46
CA ALA A 153 15.43 -14.75 0.31
C ALA A 153 16.66 -14.57 1.23
N ASP A 154 17.15 -13.34 1.34
CA ASP A 154 18.41 -13.01 2.02
C ASP A 154 18.22 -11.99 3.15
N PHE A 155 16.98 -11.75 3.60
CA PHE A 155 16.71 -10.86 4.72
C PHE A 155 15.40 -11.23 5.43
N ALA A 156 15.30 -10.90 6.70
CA ALA A 156 14.02 -10.84 7.41
C ALA A 156 14.11 -9.77 8.51
N TYR A 157 12.96 -9.33 8.99
CA TYR A 157 12.89 -8.48 10.18
C TYR A 157 11.67 -8.82 11.01
N GLU A 158 11.82 -8.59 12.31
CA GLU A 158 10.76 -8.62 13.31
C GLU A 158 10.96 -7.41 14.20
N LEU A 159 9.99 -6.49 14.16
CA LEU A 159 10.08 -5.18 14.81
C LEU A 159 8.84 -4.98 15.67
N ASP A 160 9.03 -4.51 16.89
CA ASP A 160 7.98 -4.01 17.76
C ASP A 160 7.98 -2.49 17.71
N LEU A 161 6.77 -1.92 17.59
CA LEU A 161 6.50 -0.52 17.33
C LEU A 161 5.50 0.00 18.36
N GLN A 162 5.90 1.06 19.06
CA GLN A 162 5.04 1.76 20.01
C GLN A 162 4.90 3.22 19.59
N ALA A 163 3.71 3.64 19.20
CA ALA A 163 3.43 5.03 18.87
C ALA A 163 3.26 5.86 20.15
N ASP A 164 3.83 7.08 20.12
CA ASP A 164 3.54 8.14 21.08
C ASP A 164 3.05 9.40 20.35
N GLY A 165 1.75 9.68 20.45
CA GLY A 165 1.15 10.90 19.91
C GLY A 165 -0.01 10.63 18.93
N PRO A 166 -0.68 11.71 18.49
CA PRO A 166 -1.91 11.60 17.73
C PRO A 166 -1.66 11.21 16.27
N LEU A 167 -2.71 10.71 15.62
CA LEU A 167 -2.79 10.65 14.17
C LEU A 167 -2.66 12.06 13.58
N ILE A 168 -1.98 12.15 12.45
CA ILE A 168 -1.80 13.39 11.69
C ILE A 168 -2.63 13.30 10.41
N PHE A 169 -3.62 14.16 10.27
CA PHE A 169 -4.46 14.24 9.07
C PHE A 169 -3.84 15.18 8.05
N HIS A 170 -3.68 14.71 6.81
CA HIS A 170 -3.06 15.49 5.73
C HIS A 170 -4.07 16.34 4.97
N GLY A 171 -3.57 17.35 4.26
CA GLY A 171 -4.43 18.25 3.48
C GLY A 171 -5.42 18.99 4.36
N ASP A 172 -6.68 19.04 3.94
CA ASP A 172 -7.77 19.64 4.70
C ASP A 172 -8.47 18.57 5.55
N ALA A 173 -8.04 18.46 6.80
CA ALA A 173 -8.56 17.49 7.78
C ALA A 173 -8.59 16.02 7.29
N GLY A 174 -7.64 15.64 6.44
CA GLY A 174 -7.49 14.29 5.88
C GLY A 174 -7.92 14.19 4.42
N PHE A 175 -8.58 15.22 3.86
CA PHE A 175 -8.81 15.32 2.42
C PHE A 175 -7.59 15.94 1.73
N SER A 176 -6.82 15.12 1.04
CA SER A 176 -5.56 15.50 0.40
C SER A 176 -5.68 15.52 -1.12
N VAL A 177 -5.54 16.70 -1.73
CA VAL A 177 -5.59 16.89 -3.19
C VAL A 177 -4.22 16.59 -3.80
N LYS A 178 -4.18 15.68 -4.78
CA LYS A 178 -2.97 15.13 -5.40
C LYS A 178 -2.63 15.71 -6.76
N SER A 179 -3.59 16.35 -7.42
CA SER A 179 -3.39 16.92 -8.74
C SER A 179 -4.22 18.17 -8.96
N VAL A 180 -3.79 19.01 -9.90
CA VAL A 180 -4.50 20.22 -10.33
C VAL A 180 -5.89 19.94 -10.91
N GLN A 181 -6.16 18.68 -11.29
CA GLN A 181 -7.45 18.22 -11.81
C GLN A 181 -8.41 17.81 -10.69
N GLY A 182 -8.00 17.96 -9.42
CA GLY A 182 -8.85 17.74 -8.24
C GLY A 182 -8.92 16.29 -7.77
N GLN A 183 -8.07 15.40 -8.29
CA GLN A 183 -7.97 14.04 -7.76
C GLN A 183 -7.48 14.10 -6.32
N ALA A 184 -8.13 13.38 -5.42
CA ALA A 184 -7.87 13.46 -3.99
C ALA A 184 -7.82 12.07 -3.35
N SER A 185 -7.34 12.03 -2.11
CA SER A 185 -7.34 10.85 -1.24
C SER A 185 -7.74 11.23 0.17
N TYR A 186 -8.28 10.27 0.89
CA TYR A 186 -8.29 10.35 2.35
C TYR A 186 -6.94 9.85 2.86
N TYR A 187 -6.29 10.65 3.69
CA TYR A 187 -4.89 10.45 4.06
C TYR A 187 -4.60 10.93 5.47
N TYR A 188 -4.11 10.02 6.31
CA TYR A 188 -3.53 10.31 7.61
C TYR A 188 -2.26 9.48 7.85
N SER A 189 -1.49 9.84 8.87
CA SER A 189 -0.32 9.10 9.33
C SER A 189 -0.32 8.86 10.83
N GLN A 190 0.35 7.79 11.26
CA GLN A 190 0.82 7.59 12.62
C GLN A 190 2.37 7.69 12.60
N PRO A 191 2.96 8.85 12.97
CA PRO A 191 4.35 9.15 12.64
C PRO A 191 5.38 8.81 13.71
N PHE A 192 4.97 8.72 14.97
CA PHE A 192 5.88 8.73 16.13
C PHE A 192 6.04 7.34 16.75
N TYR A 193 6.29 6.31 15.94
CA TYR A 193 6.62 5.00 16.49
C TYR A 193 8.05 4.98 17.01
N GLU A 194 8.25 4.59 18.25
CA GLU A 194 9.51 4.04 18.74
C GLU A 194 9.61 2.58 18.28
N VAL A 195 10.77 2.19 17.75
CA VAL A 195 11.01 0.86 17.19
C VAL A 195 12.09 0.15 17.96
N SER A 196 11.87 -1.13 18.22
CA SER A 196 12.90 -2.08 18.64
C SER A 196 12.71 -3.41 17.93
N GLY A 197 13.77 -4.20 17.81
CA GLY A 197 13.65 -5.56 17.29
C GLY A 197 14.91 -5.98 16.56
N THR A 198 14.74 -6.80 15.54
CA THR A 198 15.85 -7.54 14.97
C THR A 198 15.78 -7.59 13.45
N LEU A 199 16.93 -7.37 12.80
CA LEU A 199 17.17 -7.71 11.41
C LEU A 199 17.94 -9.03 11.31
N MET A 200 17.51 -9.91 10.42
CA MET A 200 18.22 -11.14 10.06
C MET A 200 18.82 -10.94 8.68
N LEU A 201 20.14 -10.76 8.60
CA LEU A 201 20.89 -10.48 7.38
C LEU A 201 21.91 -11.59 7.10
N PRO A 202 22.50 -11.66 5.88
CA PRO A 202 23.50 -12.68 5.57
C PRO A 202 24.77 -12.58 6.42
N SER A 203 25.07 -11.39 6.93
CA SER A 203 26.17 -11.13 7.89
C SER A 203 25.87 -11.60 9.31
N GLY A 204 24.60 -11.90 9.62
CA GLY A 204 24.14 -12.29 10.94
C GLY A 204 22.92 -11.50 11.41
N GLN A 205 22.49 -11.82 12.63
CA GLN A 205 21.40 -11.12 13.32
C GLN A 205 21.90 -9.79 13.89
N VAL A 206 21.10 -8.73 13.75
CA VAL A 206 21.40 -7.37 14.24
C VAL A 206 20.21 -6.87 15.04
N GLU A 207 20.42 -6.62 16.33
CA GLU A 207 19.44 -5.90 17.15
C GLU A 207 19.43 -4.43 16.75
N VAL A 208 18.25 -3.85 16.64
CA VAL A 208 18.07 -2.48 16.15
C VAL A 208 17.05 -1.73 17.00
N THR A 209 17.25 -0.41 17.09
CA THR A 209 16.26 0.53 17.62
C THR A 209 16.12 1.71 16.67
N GLY A 210 15.03 2.46 16.77
CA GLY A 210 14.86 3.65 15.94
C GLY A 210 13.46 4.22 15.98
N SER A 211 13.06 4.82 14.86
CA SER A 211 11.72 5.39 14.69
C SER A 211 11.07 4.94 13.39
N ALA A 212 9.74 4.89 13.38
CA ALA A 212 8.98 4.56 12.19
C ALA A 212 7.76 5.47 12.00
N TRP A 213 7.35 5.56 10.74
CA TRP A 213 6.22 6.34 10.26
C TRP A 213 5.29 5.43 9.47
N LEU A 214 3.99 5.45 9.78
CA LEU A 214 2.96 4.71 9.05
C LEU A 214 2.00 5.66 8.34
N ASP A 215 1.89 5.49 7.03
CA ASP A 215 0.91 6.15 6.18
C ASP A 215 -0.30 5.29 5.89
N ARG A 216 -1.46 5.94 5.89
CA ARG A 216 -2.75 5.36 5.52
C ARG A 216 -3.43 6.23 4.50
N GLU A 217 -3.61 5.68 3.32
CA GLU A 217 -4.19 6.42 2.22
C GLU A 217 -5.13 5.56 1.38
N TRP A 218 -6.29 6.10 0.99
CA TRP A 218 -7.18 5.48 0.03
C TRP A 218 -7.89 6.48 -0.89
N SER A 219 -8.19 6.02 -2.10
CA SER A 219 -8.95 6.77 -3.11
C SER A 219 -9.46 5.86 -4.22
N SER A 220 -10.19 6.44 -5.17
CA SER A 220 -10.58 5.75 -6.41
C SER A 220 -10.08 6.44 -7.67
N GLN A 221 -9.37 7.55 -7.47
CA GLN A 221 -8.78 8.33 -8.53
C GLN A 221 -7.26 8.16 -8.45
N PRO A 222 -6.67 7.46 -9.42
CA PRO A 222 -5.24 7.30 -9.52
C PRO A 222 -4.58 8.63 -9.86
N LEU A 223 -3.25 8.68 -9.83
CA LEU A 223 -2.51 9.86 -10.31
C LEU A 223 -2.93 10.21 -11.74
N ALA A 224 -2.89 11.50 -12.07
CA ALA A 224 -3.28 11.97 -13.39
C ALA A 224 -2.45 11.26 -14.47
N GLU A 225 -3.03 10.94 -15.61
CA GLU A 225 -2.30 10.28 -16.71
C GLU A 225 -1.08 11.10 -17.19
N THR A 226 -1.06 12.40 -16.91
CA THR A 226 0.06 13.30 -17.20
C THR A 226 1.19 13.24 -16.17
N GLN A 227 1.03 12.54 -15.04
CA GLN A 227 2.06 12.36 -14.02
C GLN A 227 2.88 11.10 -14.33
N SER A 228 4.20 11.25 -14.39
CA SER A 228 5.12 10.12 -14.63
C SER A 228 5.48 9.35 -13.35
N GLY A 229 5.24 9.94 -12.18
CA GLY A 229 5.58 9.40 -10.86
C GLY A 229 5.39 10.44 -9.77
N TRP A 230 5.92 10.16 -8.57
CA TRP A 230 5.93 11.07 -7.43
C TRP A 230 7.23 10.92 -6.62
N ASP A 231 7.56 11.97 -5.86
CA ASP A 231 8.58 11.95 -4.82
C ASP A 231 7.87 12.14 -3.47
N TRP A 232 8.14 11.28 -2.50
CA TRP A 232 7.58 11.32 -1.15
C TRP A 232 8.75 11.22 -0.15
N PHE A 233 8.68 11.99 0.95
CA PHE A 233 9.74 12.11 1.95
C PHE A 233 9.17 12.02 3.36
#